data_AF-G0VQ12-F1
#
_entry.id   AF-G0VQ12-F1
#
_cell.length_a   1.000
_cell.length_b   1.000
_cell.length_c   1.000
_cell.angle_alpha   90.00
_cell.angle_beta   90.00
_cell.angle_gamma   90.00
#
_symmetry.space_group_name_H-M   'P 1'
#
loop_
_entity.id
_entity.type
_entity.pdbx_description
1 polymer ?
#
loop_
_entity_poly.entity_id
_entity_poly.type
_entity_poly.pdbx_seq_one_letter_code
_entity_poly.pdbx_strand_id
1 'polypeptide(L)'
;MNTKDFQPEIFKLFDDQWGILTVGDKDAFNSMTISWGMLGTLWCMPHKGKNVCAVFVNPARYTYGFMEKSDYYTVSFFDNKK
;
A
#
# COMPACT_ATOMS: atom_id res chain seq x y z
N MET A 1 -4.98 10.23 12.80
CA MET A 1 -4.09 9.18 13.32
C MET A 1 -2.66 9.61 13.08
N ASN A 2 -1.81 9.67 14.11
CA ASN A 2 -0.38 9.89 13.90
C ASN A 2 0.22 8.59 13.37
N THR A 3 0.99 8.66 12.29
CA THR A 3 1.60 7.47 11.68
C THR A 3 2.62 6.80 12.59
N LYS A 4 3.12 7.48 13.64
CA LYS A 4 3.96 6.90 14.68
C LYS A 4 3.20 6.00 15.66
N ASP A 5 1.90 6.25 15.82
CA ASP A 5 1.03 5.48 16.72
C ASP A 5 0.38 4.29 15.99
N PHE A 6 0.63 4.17 14.68
CA PHE A 6 0.16 3.07 13.85
C PHE A 6 1.14 1.89 13.95
N GLN A 7 0.80 0.92 14.79
CA GLN A 7 1.56 -0.33 14.98
C GLN A 7 0.73 -1.54 14.54
N PRO A 8 0.49 -1.72 13.23
CA PRO A 8 -0.22 -2.90 12.75
C PRO A 8 0.64 -4.15 12.90
N GLU A 9 0.00 -5.30 13.09
CA GLU A 9 0.64 -6.61 12.91
C GLU A 9 0.86 -6.83 11.40
N ILE A 10 1.96 -6.30 10.85
CA ILE A 10 2.19 -6.23 9.38
C ILE A 10 2.08 -7.61 8.72
N PHE A 11 2.59 -8.66 9.36
CA PHE A 11 2.50 -10.03 8.84
C PHE A 11 1.03 -10.47 8.71
N LYS A 12 0.22 -10.28 9.75
CA LYS A 12 -1.22 -10.57 9.70
C LYS A 12 -1.96 -9.69 8.68
N LEU A 13 -1.57 -8.41 8.59
CA LEU A 13 -2.20 -7.45 7.71
C LEU A 13 -2.09 -7.87 6.23
N PHE A 14 -0.90 -8.28 5.80
CA PHE A 14 -0.65 -8.69 4.42
C PHE A 14 -0.94 -10.18 4.14
N ASP A 15 -0.70 -11.08 5.11
CA ASP A 15 -0.87 -12.53 4.93
C ASP A 15 -2.32 -12.99 5.17
N ASP A 16 -2.97 -12.51 6.24
CA ASP A 16 -4.31 -12.97 6.64
C ASP A 16 -5.44 -12.07 6.13
N GLN A 17 -5.24 -10.75 6.15
CA GLN A 17 -6.33 -9.80 5.83
C GLN A 17 -6.38 -9.43 4.35
N TRP A 18 -5.23 -9.49 3.67
CA TRP A 18 -5.00 -9.00 2.31
C TRP A 18 -5.37 -7.52 2.13
N GLY A 19 -4.49 -6.75 1.49
CA GLY A 19 -4.75 -5.35 1.17
C GLY A 19 -5.51 -5.21 -0.15
N ILE A 20 -6.26 -4.12 -0.32
CA ILE A 20 -6.70 -3.65 -1.63
C ILE A 20 -5.80 -2.51 -2.06
N LEU A 21 -5.02 -2.73 -3.12
CA LEU A 21 -4.24 -1.72 -3.82
C LEU A 21 -5.14 -1.02 -4.83
N THR A 22 -5.27 0.30 -4.71
CA THR A 22 -5.99 1.14 -5.67
C THR A 22 -5.05 2.18 -6.27
N VAL A 23 -5.05 2.29 -7.59
CA VAL A 23 -4.13 3.13 -8.37
C VAL A 23 -4.89 3.83 -9.48
N GLY A 24 -4.61 5.11 -9.68
CA GLY A 24 -5.27 5.96 -10.66
C GLY A 24 -5.92 7.19 -10.03
N ASP A 25 -6.81 7.82 -10.79
CA ASP A 25 -7.53 9.03 -10.40
C ASP A 25 -9.05 8.86 -10.57
N LYS A 26 -9.79 9.97 -10.55
CA LYS A 26 -11.25 9.98 -10.69
C LYS A 26 -11.75 9.56 -12.08
N ASP A 27 -10.92 9.66 -13.11
CA ASP A 27 -11.30 9.43 -14.50
C ASP A 27 -10.95 8.00 -14.92
N ALA A 28 -9.81 7.47 -14.44
CA ALA A 28 -9.43 6.08 -14.63
C ALA A 28 -8.63 5.52 -13.44
N PHE A 29 -9.12 4.42 -12.86
CA PHE A 29 -8.43 3.71 -11.79
C PHE A 29 -8.67 2.20 -11.86
N ASN A 30 -7.78 1.44 -11.21
CA ASN A 30 -7.97 0.02 -10.97
C ASN A 30 -7.71 -0.32 -9.51
N SER A 31 -8.42 -1.34 -9.00
CA SER A 31 -8.20 -1.90 -7.67
C SER A 31 -7.88 -3.39 -7.76
N MET A 32 -6.95 -3.89 -6.96
CA MET A 32 -6.63 -5.32 -6.86
C MET A 32 -6.27 -5.75 -5.44
N THR A 33 -6.58 -6.99 -5.10
CA THR A 33 -6.11 -7.61 -3.85
C THR A 33 -4.60 -7.86 -3.92
N ILE A 34 -3.90 -7.52 -2.84
CA ILE A 34 -2.48 -7.74 -2.64
C ILE A 34 -2.23 -8.45 -1.31
N SER A 35 -1.31 -9.41 -1.32
CA SER A 35 -0.81 -10.05 -0.09
C SER A 35 0.67 -9.75 0.16
N TRP A 36 1.35 -9.05 -0.76
CA TRP A 36 2.79 -8.79 -0.68
C TRP A 36 3.07 -7.29 -0.60
N GLY A 37 3.61 -6.86 0.54
CA GLY A 37 4.02 -5.48 0.76
C GLY A 37 4.90 -5.31 1.99
N MET A 38 5.43 -4.11 2.17
CA MET A 38 6.23 -3.71 3.32
C MET A 38 5.75 -2.36 3.85
N LEU A 39 5.78 -2.21 5.18
CA LEU A 39 5.62 -0.94 5.88
C LEU A 39 6.88 -0.70 6.70
N GLY A 40 7.36 0.54 6.75
CA GLY A 40 8.54 0.86 7.54
C GLY A 40 8.86 2.34 7.57
N THR A 41 10.02 2.68 8.12
CA THR A 41 10.52 4.06 8.15
C THR A 41 11.87 4.11 7.46
N LEU A 42 11.97 4.85 6.35
CA LEU A 42 13.24 5.07 5.65
C LEU A 42 13.94 6.33 6.15
N TRP A 43 15.27 6.29 6.09
CA TRP A 43 16.10 7.47 6.29
C TRP A 43 15.84 8.49 5.18
N CYS A 44 15.54 9.73 5.55
CA CYS A 44 15.35 10.81 4.59
C CYS A 44 16.00 12.11 5.10
N MET A 45 16.73 12.79 4.23
CA MET A 45 17.43 14.04 4.54
C MET A 45 16.44 15.19 4.87
N PRO A 46 16.79 16.15 5.74
CA PRO A 46 18.06 16.19 6.47
C PRO A 46 18.08 15.33 7.73
N HIS A 47 16.97 15.17 8.48
CA HIS A 47 16.96 14.44 9.77
C HIS A 47 15.56 13.93 10.15
N LYS A 48 14.74 13.48 9.19
CA LYS A 48 13.41 12.96 9.49
C LYS A 48 13.17 11.63 8.80
N GLY A 49 13.00 10.58 9.59
CA GLY A 49 12.50 9.31 9.09
C GLY A 49 11.14 9.51 8.41
N LYS A 50 10.99 8.97 7.20
CA LYS A 50 9.73 8.98 6.47
C LYS A 50 9.13 7.60 6.49
N ASN A 51 7.87 7.52 6.88
CA ASN A 51 7.13 6.27 6.81
C ASN A 51 6.84 5.93 5.35
N VAL A 52 7.07 4.69 4.98
CA VAL A 52 6.89 4.18 3.63
C VAL A 52 5.97 2.97 3.64
N CYS A 53 5.21 2.86 2.56
CA CYS A 53 4.58 1.63 2.13
C CYS A 53 5.23 1.27 0.79
N ALA A 54 5.54 0.00 0.59
CA ALA A 54 5.82 -0.50 -0.74
C ALA A 54 5.03 -1.78 -0.98
N VAL A 55 4.58 -1.94 -2.22
CA VAL A 55 3.76 -3.07 -2.67
C VAL A 55 4.46 -3.72 -3.84
N PHE A 56 4.37 -5.04 -3.94
CA PHE A 56 5.01 -5.79 -5.02
C PHE A 56 3.95 -6.22 -6.03
N VAL A 57 3.97 -5.61 -7.21
CA VAL A 57 3.01 -5.88 -8.27
C VAL A 57 3.71 -6.60 -9.42
N ASN A 58 3.20 -7.79 -9.78
CA ASN A 58 3.71 -8.54 -10.92
C ASN A 58 3.38 -7.80 -12.23
N PRO A 59 4.34 -7.58 -13.16
CA PRO A 59 4.09 -6.90 -14.44
C PRO A 59 2.96 -7.50 -15.30
N ALA A 60 2.62 -8.77 -15.12
CA ALA A 60 1.49 -9.41 -15.79
C ALA A 60 0.11 -8.96 -15.27
N ARG A 61 0.04 -8.19 -14.18
CA ARG A 61 -1.22 -7.68 -13.62
C ARG A 61 -1.65 -6.42 -14.37
N TYR A 62 -2.93 -6.33 -14.71
CA TYR A 62 -3.51 -5.15 -15.34
C TYR A 62 -3.21 -3.83 -14.58
N THR A 63 -3.21 -3.88 -13.25
CA THR A 63 -2.88 -2.74 -12.37
C THR A 63 -1.45 -2.21 -12.56
N TYR A 64 -0.52 -3.03 -13.06
CA TYR A 64 0.88 -2.59 -13.25
C TYR A 64 0.97 -1.40 -14.20
N GLY A 65 0.17 -1.38 -15.28
CA GLY A 65 0.12 -0.24 -16.20
C GLY A 65 -0.44 1.05 -15.58
N PHE A 66 -1.21 0.96 -14.49
CA PHE A 66 -1.62 2.13 -13.70
C PHE A 66 -0.49 2.59 -12.77
N MET A 67 0.24 1.65 -12.16
CA MET A 67 1.40 1.95 -11.30
C MET A 67 2.50 2.72 -12.05
N GLU A 68 2.70 2.42 -13.35
CA GLU A 68 3.69 3.15 -14.16
C GLU A 68 3.25 4.57 -14.54
N LYS A 69 1.96 4.88 -14.47
CA LYS A 69 1.38 6.16 -14.93
C LYS A 69 0.94 7.08 -13.80
N SER A 70 0.88 6.57 -12.56
CA SER A 70 0.36 7.31 -11.41
C SER A 70 1.46 7.56 -10.38
N ASP A 71 1.57 8.81 -9.92
CA ASP A 71 2.53 9.19 -8.87
C ASP A 71 2.14 8.65 -7.48
N TYR A 72 0.86 8.30 -7.31
CA TYR A 72 0.29 7.89 -6.03
C TYR A 72 -0.54 6.63 -6.17
N TYR A 73 -0.58 5.87 -5.08
CA TYR A 73 -1.47 4.74 -4.88
C TYR A 73 -1.96 4.72 -3.44
N THR A 74 -3.01 3.95 -3.20
CA THR A 74 -3.53 3.71 -1.86
C THR A 74 -3.58 2.22 -1.56
N VAL A 75 -3.42 1.86 -0.30
CA VAL A 75 -3.62 0.50 0.19
C VAL A 75 -4.65 0.57 1.30
N SER A 76 -5.74 -0.17 1.13
CA SER A 76 -6.84 -0.23 2.10
C SER A 76 -6.90 -1.63 2.71
N PHE A 77 -7.09 -1.70 4.02
CA PHE A 77 -7.34 -2.94 4.75
C PHE A 77 -8.72 -2.83 5.39
N PHE A 78 -9.52 -3.87 5.24
CA PHE A 78 -10.88 -3.91 5.78
C PHE A 78 -10.90 -4.65 7.11
N ASP A 79 -11.68 -4.15 8.06
CA ASP A 79 -11.92 -4.86 9.32
C ASP A 79 -12.81 -6.09 9.03
N ASN A 80 -12.53 -7.20 9.70
CA ASN A 80 -13.32 -8.43 9.58
C ASN A 80 -14.57 -8.41 10.49
N LYS A 81 -14.86 -7.28 11.13
CA LYS A 81 -16.07 -7.11 11.93
C LYS A 81 -17.30 -7.11 11.04
N LYS A 82 -18.16 -8.10 11.26
CA LYS A 82 -19.54 -8.13 10.75
C LYS A 82 -20.43 -7.19 11.53
#